data_AF-A0A1G1TFK5-F1
#
_entry.id   AF-A0A1G1TFK5-F1
#
_cell.length_a   1.000
_cell.length_b   1.000
_cell.length_c   1.000
_cell.angle_alpha   90.00
_cell.angle_beta   90.00
_cell.angle_gamma   90.00
#
_symmetry.space_group_name_H-M   'P 1'
#
loop_
_entity.id
_entity.type
_entity.pdbx_description
1 polymer ?
#
loop_
_entity_poly.entity_id
_entity_poly.type
_entity_poly.pdbx_seq_one_letter_code
_entity_poly.pdbx_strand_id
1 'polypeptide(L)'
;EQAEIVAEVERRLTVLDALSQTLTAELKRAERLRQSLLHRAFTGRLVPQDATDEPAAALLARLQAETAAAPAKGKAGRGRKVAAAQATLDL
;
A
#
# COMPACT_ATOMS: atom_id res chain seq x y z
N GLU A 1 1.19 19.30 51.23
CA GLU A 1 0.27 18.28 50.70
C GLU A 1 -0.36 18.68 49.37
N GLN A 2 -1.30 19.64 49.28
CA GLN A 2 -1.94 19.97 47.99
C GLN A 2 -0.96 20.44 46.89
N ALA A 3 0.01 21.31 47.24
CA ALA A 3 1.02 21.78 46.28
C ALA A 3 1.91 20.65 45.73
N GLU A 4 2.17 19.62 46.54
CA GLU A 4 3.00 18.48 46.18
C GLU A 4 2.26 17.52 45.24
N ILE A 5 0.95 17.33 45.49
CA ILE A 5 0.06 16.59 44.58
C ILE A 5 -0.03 17.29 43.22
N VAL A 6 -0.16 18.63 43.20
CA VAL A 6 -0.21 19.41 41.95
C VAL A 6 1.10 19.25 41.17
N ALA A 7 2.24 19.41 41.82
CA ALA A 7 3.54 19.25 41.17
C ALA A 7 3.73 17.85 40.57
N GLU A 8 3.28 16.80 41.26
CA GLU A 8 3.33 15.44 40.76
C GLU A 8 2.44 15.22 39.52
N VAL A 9 1.24 15.79 39.52
CA VAL A 9 0.32 15.73 38.38
C VAL A 9 0.92 16.45 37.17
N GLU A 10 1.49 17.63 37.34
CA GLU A 10 2.12 18.39 36.26
C GLU A 10 3.30 17.64 35.63
N ARG A 11 4.14 16.99 36.45
CA ARG A 11 5.20 16.11 35.92
C ARG A 11 4.64 14.99 35.05
N ARG A 12 3.56 14.33 35.51
CA ARG A 12 2.94 13.22 34.75
C ARG A 12 2.31 13.70 33.46
N LEU A 13 1.64 14.86 33.47
CA LEU A 13 1.08 15.47 32.25
C LEU A 13 2.17 15.78 31.24
N THR A 14 3.31 16.33 31.69
CA THR A 14 4.46 16.59 30.82
C THR A 14 4.98 15.30 30.14
N VAL A 15 5.04 14.19 30.89
CA VAL A 15 5.43 12.90 30.32
C VAL A 15 4.41 12.41 29.29
N LEU A 16 3.12 12.54 29.58
CA LEU A 16 2.05 12.15 28.65
C LEU A 16 2.10 12.95 27.35
N ASP A 17 2.36 14.26 27.42
CA ASP A 17 2.50 15.11 26.24
C ASP A 17 3.68 14.67 25.35
N ALA A 18 4.83 14.37 25.95
CA ALA A 18 6.00 13.86 25.23
C ALA A 18 5.72 12.50 24.55
N LEU A 19 5.01 11.59 25.24
CA LEU A 19 4.61 10.32 24.67
C LEU A 19 3.61 10.49 23.51
N SER A 20 2.64 11.39 23.67
CA SER A 20 1.65 11.72 22.63
C SER A 20 2.32 12.25 21.35
N GLN A 21 3.31 13.14 21.50
CA GLN A 21 4.11 13.65 20.39
C GLN A 21 4.90 12.53 19.70
N THR A 22 5.50 11.63 20.48
CA THR A 22 6.25 10.48 19.96
C THR A 22 5.34 9.54 19.17
N LEU A 23 4.17 9.18 19.70
CA LEU A 23 3.19 8.35 19.02
C LEU A 23 2.73 8.97 17.70
N THR A 24 2.49 10.29 17.70
CA THR A 24 2.10 11.02 16.48
C THR A 24 3.19 10.94 15.40
N ALA A 25 4.46 11.06 15.80
CA ALA A 25 5.58 10.94 14.87
C ALA A 25 5.71 9.52 14.30
N GLU A 26 5.60 8.48 15.14
CA GLU A 26 5.68 7.09 14.71
C GLU A 26 4.52 6.68 13.79
N LEU A 27 3.30 7.16 14.04
CA LEU A 27 2.17 6.94 13.14
C LEU A 27 2.44 7.51 11.75
N LYS A 28 2.92 8.76 11.66
CA LYS A 28 3.31 9.37 10.37
C LYS A 28 4.42 8.57 9.67
N ARG A 29 5.38 8.03 10.43
CA ARG A 29 6.45 7.20 9.89
C ARG A 29 5.91 5.87 9.34
N ALA A 30 4.99 5.23 10.06
CA ALA A 30 4.35 4.00 9.61
C ALA A 30 3.54 4.21 8.33
N GLU A 31 2.82 5.32 8.20
CA GLU A 31 2.09 5.69 6.97
C GLU A 31 3.03 5.82 5.77
N ARG A 32 4.14 6.55 5.92
CA ARG A 32 5.16 6.68 4.85
C ARG A 32 5.78 5.34 4.47
N LEU A 33 6.10 4.51 5.48
CA LEU A 33 6.63 3.18 5.24
C LEU A 33 5.63 2.33 4.44
N ARG A 34 4.36 2.34 4.82
CA ARG A 34 3.29 1.64 4.09
C ARG A 34 3.21 2.11 2.63
N GLN A 35 3.23 3.42 2.39
CA GLN A 35 3.23 3.96 1.02
C GLN A 35 4.44 3.50 0.22
N SER A 36 5.65 3.54 0.81
CA SER A 36 6.87 3.09 0.16
C SER A 36 6.84 1.59 -0.19
N LEU A 37 6.31 0.77 0.72
CA LEU A 37 6.18 -0.68 0.54
C LEU A 37 5.19 -1.00 -0.58
N LEU A 38 4.02 -0.35 -0.58
CA LEU A 38 3.02 -0.51 -1.64
C LEU A 38 3.59 -0.07 -2.99
N HIS A 39 4.30 1.05 -3.05
CA HIS A 39 4.95 1.50 -4.27
C HIS A 39 5.95 0.46 -4.80
N ARG A 40 6.78 -0.13 -3.92
CA ARG A 40 7.70 -1.21 -4.31
C ARG A 40 6.96 -2.47 -4.75
N ALA A 41 5.83 -2.80 -4.11
CA ALA A 41 5.00 -3.95 -4.48
C ALA A 41 4.42 -3.80 -5.89
N PHE A 42 3.79 -2.67 -6.17
CA PHE A 42 3.15 -2.41 -7.46
C PHE A 42 4.14 -2.22 -8.61
N THR A 43 5.38 -1.84 -8.32
CA THR A 43 6.46 -1.74 -9.32
C THR A 43 7.26 -3.04 -9.47
N GLY A 44 6.87 -4.12 -8.77
CA GLY A 44 7.56 -5.41 -8.83
C GLY A 44 8.91 -5.46 -8.12
N ARG A 45 9.33 -4.40 -7.42
CA ARG A 45 10.67 -4.28 -6.80
C ARG A 45 10.78 -4.88 -5.39
N LEU A 46 9.84 -5.75 -5.01
CA LEU A 46 9.90 -6.49 -3.73
C LEU A 46 10.68 -7.81 -3.84
N VAL A 47 10.83 -8.33 -5.05
CA VAL A 47 11.55 -9.58 -5.35
C VAL A 47 12.62 -9.27 -6.39
N PRO A 48 13.82 -9.88 -6.32
CA PRO A 48 14.82 -9.79 -7.38
C PRO A 48 14.19 -10.12 -8.73
N GLN A 49 14.38 -9.24 -9.71
CA GLN A 49 13.89 -9.44 -11.08
C GLN A 49 14.98 -10.11 -11.91
N ASP A 50 14.60 -11.03 -12.80
CA ASP A 50 15.52 -11.60 -13.79
C ASP A 50 15.57 -10.67 -15.00
N ALA A 51 16.78 -10.27 -15.43
CA ALA A 51 16.97 -9.40 -16.58
C ALA A 51 16.65 -10.09 -17.92
N THR A 52 16.54 -11.43 -17.90
CA THR A 52 16.18 -12.25 -19.06
C THR A 52 14.68 -12.52 -19.17
N ASP A 53 13.87 -12.05 -18.21
CA ASP A 53 12.43 -12.21 -18.26
C ASP A 53 11.81 -11.55 -19.51
N GLU A 54 10.88 -12.26 -20.14
CA GLU A 54 10.13 -11.71 -21.27
C GLU A 54 9.24 -10.54 -20.82
N PRO A 55 9.04 -9.50 -21.66
CA PRO A 55 8.19 -8.38 -21.29
C PRO A 55 6.76 -8.89 -21.06
N ALA A 56 6.08 -8.34 -20.04
CA ALA A 56 4.72 -8.77 -19.67
C ALA A 56 3.73 -8.77 -20.86
N ALA A 57 3.90 -7.85 -21.81
CA ALA A 57 3.11 -7.81 -23.04
C ALA A 57 3.26 -9.06 -23.92
N ALA A 58 4.48 -9.62 -24.01
CA ALA A 58 4.74 -10.84 -24.77
C ALA A 58 4.08 -12.05 -24.09
N LEU A 59 4.21 -12.20 -22.77
CA LEU A 59 3.51 -13.24 -22.01
C LEU A 59 1.99 -13.15 -22.19
N LEU A 60 1.41 -11.95 -22.09
CA LEU A 60 -0.03 -11.74 -22.29
C LEU A 60 -0.49 -12.10 -23.70
N ALA A 61 0.28 -11.74 -24.73
CA ALA A 61 -0.03 -12.11 -26.11
C ALA A 61 -0.02 -13.64 -26.31
N ARG A 62 0.95 -14.34 -25.70
CA ARG A 62 1.02 -15.82 -25.71
C ARG A 62 -0.18 -16.44 -25.01
N LEU A 63 -0.53 -15.97 -23.81
CA LEU A 63 -1.69 -16.46 -23.07
C LEU A 63 -3.01 -16.21 -23.84
N GLN A 64 -3.16 -15.05 -24.49
CA GLN A 64 -4.32 -14.76 -25.33
C GLN A 64 -4.40 -15.70 -26.54
N ALA A 65 -3.28 -15.94 -27.23
CA ALA A 65 -3.22 -16.89 -28.33
C ALA A 65 -3.54 -18.32 -27.88
N GLU A 66 -3.02 -18.76 -26.72
CA GLU A 66 -3.31 -20.07 -26.14
C GLU A 66 -4.79 -20.21 -25.73
N THR A 67 -5.39 -19.19 -25.12
CA THR A 67 -6.83 -19.19 -24.78
C THR A 67 -7.73 -19.14 -26.01
N ALA A 68 -7.30 -18.51 -27.10
CA ALA A 68 -8.03 -18.49 -28.37
C ALA A 68 -7.92 -19.82 -29.13
N ALA A 69 -6.80 -20.53 -28.98
CA ALA A 69 -6.57 -21.84 -29.58
C ALA A 69 -7.20 -22.99 -28.79
N ALA A 70 -7.46 -22.82 -27.49
CA ALA A 70 -8.13 -23.81 -26.66
C ALA A 70 -9.66 -23.83 -26.91
N PRO A 71 -10.31 -24.99 -27.11
CA PRO A 71 -11.77 -25.05 -27.20
C PRO A 71 -12.40 -24.59 -25.89
N ALA A 72 -13.42 -23.73 -25.99
CA ALA A 72 -14.07 -23.06 -24.86
C ALA A 72 -14.64 -24.06 -23.82
N LYS A 73 -13.82 -24.50 -22.87
CA LYS A 73 -14.29 -25.15 -21.65
C LYS A 73 -14.82 -24.06 -20.72
N GLY A 74 -16.14 -23.86 -20.77
CA GLY A 74 -16.98 -23.27 -19.72
C GLY A 74 -16.44 -22.03 -19.02
N LYS A 75 -16.85 -20.85 -19.50
CA LYS A 75 -16.77 -19.59 -18.74
C LYS A 75 -17.66 -19.70 -17.49
N ALA A 76 -17.10 -20.14 -16.37
CA ALA A 76 -17.70 -19.92 -15.05
C ALA A 76 -17.21 -18.56 -14.53
N GLY A 77 -18.16 -17.65 -14.34
CA GLY A 77 -17.90 -16.22 -14.23
C GLY A 77 -17.14 -15.78 -12.98
N ARG A 78 -16.42 -14.67 -13.12
CA ARG A 78 -16.14 -13.79 -11.99
C ARG A 78 -16.01 -12.36 -12.51
N GLY A 79 -17.10 -11.61 -12.38
CA GLY A 79 -17.09 -10.19 -12.64
C GLY A 79 -16.14 -9.47 -11.68
N ARG A 80 -15.34 -8.56 -12.23
CA ARG A 80 -15.14 -7.26 -11.61
C ARG A 80 -14.94 -6.24 -12.72
N LYS A 81 -15.99 -5.46 -12.99
CA LYS A 81 -15.87 -4.21 -13.75
C LYS A 81 -14.82 -3.36 -13.03
N VAL A 82 -13.66 -3.14 -13.65
CA VAL A 82 -12.78 -2.06 -13.24
C VAL A 82 -13.27 -0.86 -14.06
N ALA A 83 -14.08 -0.02 -13.43
CA ALA A 83 -14.46 1.25 -14.01
C ALA A 83 -13.19 2.07 -14.23
N ALA A 84 -13.04 2.60 -15.44
CA ALA A 84 -12.01 3.56 -15.79
C ALA A 84 -12.12 4.76 -14.84
N ALA A 85 -11.09 4.97 -14.02
CA ALA A 85 -10.88 6.27 -13.39
C ALA A 85 -10.40 7.21 -14.51
N GLN A 86 -11.35 7.90 -15.13
CA GLN A 86 -11.05 9.06 -15.96
C GLN A 86 -10.30 10.05 -15.08
N ALA A 87 -9.06 10.32 -15.46
CA ALA A 87 -8.35 11.50 -15.03
C ALA A 87 -9.09 12.72 -15.59
N THR A 88 -9.94 13.33 -14.78
CA THR A 88 -10.27 14.74 -14.93
C THR A 88 -9.07 15.54 -14.44
N LEU A 89 -8.23 15.88 -15.40
CA LEU A 89 -7.34 17.02 -15.36
C LEU A 89 -8.23 18.24 -15.56
N ASP A 90 -8.46 19.05 -14.53
CA ASP A 90 -8.90 20.45 -14.65
C ASP A 90 -8.65 21.18 -13.32
N LEU A 91 -7.70 22.13 -13.39
CA LEU A 91 -7.35 23.25 -12.48
C LEU A 91 -7.08 22.95 -11.00
#